data_AF-A0A1I4CNX9-F1
#
_entry.id   AF-A0A1I4CNX9-F1
#
_cell.length_a   1.000
_cell.length_b   1.000
_cell.length_c   1.000
_cell.angle_alpha   90.00
_cell.angle_beta   90.00
_cell.angle_gamma   90.00
#
_symmetry.space_group_name_H-M   'P 1'
#
loop_
_entity.id
_entity.type
_entity.pdbx_description
1 polymer ?
#
loop_
_entity_poly.entity_id
_entity_poly.type
_entity_poly.pdbx_seq_one_letter_code
_entity_poly.pdbx_strand_id
1 'polypeptide(L)'
;MQKRERKSGEMSAALGALWLGLAGVVGSHLWSTADPAGSKPILLKLGSWVPGWWGIGPFAGKEVIGLLLWLCSWLILHFLLKGRNTSIRKAGVLFVIGFAIVLIAIWPPVYHAFLGWPPGLPE
;
A
#
# COMPACT_ATOMS: atom_id res chain seq x y z
N MET A 1 43.02 2.88 1.55
CA MET A 1 41.88 2.81 2.50
C MET A 1 40.68 2.20 1.76
N GLN A 2 40.33 0.93 2.00
CA GLN A 2 39.16 0.30 1.37
C GLN A 2 37.90 0.80 2.08
N LYS A 3 37.03 1.51 1.36
CA LYS A 3 35.76 2.02 1.90
C LYS A 3 34.85 0.80 2.13
N ARG A 4 34.55 0.46 3.40
CA ARG A 4 33.52 -0.56 3.70
C ARG A 4 32.23 -0.12 3.03
N GLU A 5 31.78 -0.84 2.02
CA GLU A 5 30.43 -0.62 1.49
C GLU A 5 29.44 -0.95 2.60
N ARG A 6 28.62 0.04 2.97
CA ARG A 6 27.51 -0.21 3.89
C ARG A 6 26.55 -1.18 3.22
N LYS A 7 26.27 -2.29 3.88
CA LYS A 7 25.24 -3.24 3.47
C LYS A 7 23.89 -2.49 3.46
N SER A 8 23.27 -2.43 2.30
CA SER A 8 22.10 -1.61 1.95
C SER A 8 20.80 -2.42 1.83
N GLY A 9 20.87 -3.74 2.02
CA GLY A 9 19.73 -4.66 1.89
C GLY A 9 18.56 -4.31 2.80
N GLU A 10 18.83 -3.87 4.02
CA GLU A 10 17.79 -3.46 4.99
C GLU A 10 17.01 -2.23 4.51
N MET A 11 17.70 -1.24 3.91
CA MET A 11 17.03 -0.07 3.32
C MET A 11 16.17 -0.47 2.11
N SER A 12 16.67 -1.38 1.27
CA SER A 12 15.89 -1.90 0.13
C SER A 12 14.65 -2.65 0.59
N ALA A 13 14.75 -3.44 1.67
CA ALA A 13 13.62 -4.11 2.29
C ALA A 13 12.58 -3.11 2.81
N ALA A 14 13.02 -2.07 3.52
CA ALA A 14 12.14 -1.04 4.05
C ALA A 14 11.39 -0.29 2.92
N LEU A 15 12.08 0.09 1.84
CA LEU A 15 11.46 0.74 0.69
C LEU A 15 10.43 -0.16 0.01
N GLY A 16 10.77 -1.44 -0.23
CA GLY A 16 9.85 -2.40 -0.84
C GLY A 16 8.61 -2.64 0.02
N ALA A 17 8.79 -2.80 1.33
CA ALA A 17 7.69 -2.99 2.26
C ALA A 17 6.77 -1.78 2.34
N LEU A 18 7.34 -0.56 2.39
CA LEU A 18 6.56 0.68 2.36
C LEU A 18 5.70 0.76 1.11
N TRP A 19 6.28 0.46 -0.06
CA TRP A 19 5.53 0.43 -1.30
C TRP A 19 4.37 -0.59 -1.27
N LEU A 20 4.61 -1.79 -0.76
CA LEU A 20 3.56 -2.83 -0.65
C LEU A 20 2.43 -2.43 0.31
N GLY A 21 2.75 -1.75 1.42
CA GLY A 21 1.74 -1.19 2.32
C GLY A 21 0.84 -0.17 1.63
N LEU A 22 1.47 0.81 0.94
CA LEU A 22 0.75 1.83 0.19
C LEU A 22 -0.10 1.23 -0.94
N ALA A 23 0.45 0.26 -1.67
CA ALA A 23 -0.28 -0.49 -2.69
C ALA A 23 -1.46 -1.27 -2.09
N GLY A 24 -1.34 -1.75 -0.85
CA GLY A 24 -2.42 -2.39 -0.10
C GLY A 24 -3.60 -1.47 0.18
N VAL A 25 -3.32 -0.25 0.66
CA VAL A 25 -4.36 0.77 0.90
C VAL A 25 -5.06 1.13 -0.41
N VAL A 26 -4.29 1.42 -1.46
CA VAL A 26 -4.87 1.80 -2.76
C VAL A 26 -5.60 0.64 -3.42
N GLY A 27 -5.05 -0.57 -3.39
CA GLY A 27 -5.70 -1.75 -3.94
C GLY A 27 -7.04 -2.05 -3.25
N SER A 28 -7.09 -1.96 -1.92
CA SER A 28 -8.35 -2.12 -1.18
C SER A 28 -9.33 -0.97 -1.41
N HIS A 29 -8.83 0.25 -1.68
CA HIS A 29 -9.68 1.34 -2.15
C HIS A 29 -10.31 1.03 -3.50
N LEU A 30 -9.51 0.66 -4.50
CA LEU A 30 -9.99 0.33 -5.85
C LEU A 30 -10.96 -0.84 -5.83
N TRP A 31 -10.67 -1.89 -5.05
CA TRP A 31 -11.59 -3.00 -4.83
C TRP A 31 -12.94 -2.51 -4.28
N SER A 32 -12.90 -1.62 -3.28
CA SER A 32 -14.14 -1.07 -2.71
C SER A 32 -14.93 -0.12 -3.59
N THR A 33 -14.27 0.44 -4.60
CA THR A 33 -14.91 1.24 -5.64
C THR A 33 -15.55 0.34 -6.69
N ALA A 34 -14.86 -0.72 -7.11
CA ALA A 34 -15.32 -1.65 -8.15
C ALA A 34 -16.43 -2.59 -7.68
N ASP A 35 -16.37 -3.09 -6.44
CA ASP A 35 -17.40 -3.94 -5.83
C ASP A 35 -17.74 -3.46 -4.41
N PRO A 36 -18.58 -2.42 -4.28
CA PRO A 36 -18.97 -1.89 -2.99
C PRO A 36 -19.72 -2.89 -2.10
N ALA A 37 -20.53 -3.78 -2.70
CA ALA A 37 -21.42 -4.68 -1.98
C ALA A 37 -20.65 -5.82 -1.32
N GLY A 38 -19.68 -6.42 -2.02
CA GLY A 38 -18.85 -7.49 -1.48
C GLY A 38 -17.75 -6.99 -0.54
N SER A 39 -17.10 -5.87 -0.87
CA SER A 39 -15.90 -5.43 -0.15
C SER A 39 -16.16 -4.63 1.12
N LYS A 40 -17.16 -3.73 1.14
CA LYS A 40 -17.37 -2.79 2.27
C LYS A 40 -17.66 -3.53 3.57
N PRO A 41 -18.50 -4.58 3.63
CA PRO A 41 -18.72 -5.34 4.85
C PRO A 41 -17.44 -6.00 5.39
N ILE A 42 -16.60 -6.51 4.49
CA ILE A 42 -15.32 -7.14 4.84
C ILE A 42 -14.37 -6.09 5.44
N LEU A 43 -14.22 -4.95 4.76
CA LEU A 43 -13.37 -3.85 5.21
C LEU A 43 -13.85 -3.27 6.56
N LEU A 44 -15.15 -3.10 6.75
CA LEU A 44 -15.71 -2.67 8.03
C LEU A 44 -15.36 -3.66 9.15
N LYS A 45 -15.55 -4.96 8.90
CA LYS A 45 -15.19 -6.00 9.88
C LYS A 45 -13.69 -5.98 10.20
N LEU A 46 -12.84 -5.87 9.19
CA LEU A 46 -11.38 -5.78 9.35
C LEU A 46 -10.95 -4.55 10.14
N GLY A 47 -11.63 -3.42 9.99
CA GLY A 47 -11.31 -2.17 10.71
C GLY A 47 -11.99 -2.03 12.08
N SER A 48 -12.97 -2.87 12.41
CA SER A 48 -13.86 -2.69 13.58
C SER A 48 -13.19 -2.72 14.96
N TRP A 49 -11.93 -3.16 15.03
CA TRP A 49 -11.14 -3.17 16.26
C TRP A 49 -10.29 -1.90 16.43
N VAL A 50 -10.19 -1.05 15.39
CA VAL A 50 -9.41 0.19 15.43
C VAL A 50 -10.20 1.27 16.20
N PRO A 51 -9.66 1.90 17.25
CA PRO A 51 -10.36 2.96 17.95
C PRO A 51 -10.83 4.08 17.00
N GLY A 52 -12.11 4.45 17.08
CA GLY A 52 -12.70 5.49 16.21
C GLY A 52 -13.03 5.03 14.78
N TRP A 53 -12.96 3.73 14.48
CA TRP A 53 -13.25 3.20 13.13
C TRP A 53 -14.62 3.62 12.58
N TRP A 54 -15.62 3.80 13.44
CA TRP A 54 -16.98 4.22 13.04
C TRP A 54 -17.00 5.60 12.37
N GLY A 55 -16.05 6.48 12.69
CA GLY A 55 -15.96 7.82 12.11
C GLY A 55 -15.43 7.85 10.67
N ILE A 56 -14.76 6.78 10.23
CA ILE A 56 -14.13 6.67 8.90
C ILE A 56 -14.66 5.48 8.08
N GLY A 57 -15.51 4.64 8.70
CA GLY A 57 -16.19 3.54 8.04
C GLY A 57 -15.22 2.49 7.44
N PRO A 58 -15.47 1.99 6.22
CA PRO A 58 -14.64 0.97 5.59
C PRO A 58 -13.18 1.40 5.37
N PHE A 59 -12.88 2.70 5.46
CA PHE A 59 -11.51 3.21 5.35
C PHE A 59 -10.60 2.66 6.45
N ALA A 60 -11.12 2.46 7.66
CA ALA A 60 -10.38 1.80 8.74
C ALA A 60 -9.84 0.43 8.31
N GLY A 61 -10.63 -0.36 7.59
CA GLY A 61 -10.20 -1.65 7.05
C GLY A 61 -9.10 -1.56 6.00
N LYS A 62 -9.11 -0.49 5.18
CA LYS A 62 -8.07 -0.26 4.15
C LYS A 62 -6.72 0.03 4.79
N GLU A 63 -6.72 0.85 5.84
CA GLU A 63 -5.53 1.12 6.67
C GLU A 63 -5.00 -0.15 7.32
N VAL A 64 -5.88 -1.01 7.86
CA VAL A 64 -5.49 -2.32 8.41
C VAL A 64 -4.86 -3.22 7.35
N ILE A 65 -5.41 -3.29 6.14
CA ILE A 65 -4.81 -4.05 5.04
C ILE A 65 -3.43 -3.51 4.69
N GLY A 66 -3.30 -2.19 4.56
CA GLY A 66 -2.01 -1.54 4.29
C GLY A 66 -0.97 -1.84 5.37
N LEU A 67 -1.36 -1.75 6.64
CA LEU A 67 -0.50 -2.05 7.79
C LEU A 67 -0.05 -3.52 7.79
N LEU A 68 -0.96 -4.46 7.54
CA LEU A 68 -0.64 -5.88 7.48
C LEU A 68 0.31 -6.19 6.32
N LEU A 69 0.06 -5.66 5.13
CA LEU A 69 0.93 -5.87 3.98
C LEU A 69 2.31 -5.24 4.19
N TRP A 70 2.37 -4.03 4.74
CA TRP A 70 3.64 -3.40 5.11
C TRP A 70 4.42 -4.27 6.10
N LEU A 71 3.81 -4.68 7.21
CA LEU A 71 4.50 -5.41 8.28
C LEU A 71 4.92 -6.82 7.85
N CYS A 72 4.02 -7.57 7.22
CA CYS A 72 4.33 -8.91 6.73
C CYS A 72 5.42 -8.88 5.65
N SER A 73 5.32 -7.95 4.70
CA SER A 73 6.34 -7.82 3.66
C SER A 73 7.68 -7.32 4.21
N TRP A 74 7.66 -6.40 5.17
CA TRP A 74 8.87 -5.95 5.85
C TRP A 74 9.57 -7.11 6.55
N LEU A 75 8.86 -7.93 7.33
CA LEU A 75 9.44 -9.10 7.98
C LEU A 75 10.12 -10.03 6.97
N ILE A 76 9.40 -10.39 5.91
CA ILE A 76 9.91 -11.28 4.85
C ILE A 76 11.13 -10.66 4.16
N LEU A 77 11.02 -9.43 3.67
CA LEU A 77 12.08 -8.75 2.93
C LEU A 77 13.29 -8.42 3.82
N HIS A 78 13.06 -8.08 5.08
CA HIS A 78 14.13 -7.81 6.04
C HIS A 78 14.99 -9.05 6.19
N PHE A 79 14.42 -10.21 6.54
CA PHE A 79 15.22 -11.42 6.69
C PHE A 79 15.85 -11.88 5.37
N LEU A 80 15.18 -11.67 4.24
CA LEU A 80 15.72 -12.06 2.92
C LEU A 80 16.91 -11.19 2.49
N LEU A 81 16.88 -9.88 2.77
CA LEU A 81 17.87 -8.92 2.29
C LEU A 81 18.87 -8.49 3.37
N LYS A 82 18.63 -8.83 4.64
CA LYS A 82 19.54 -8.52 5.75
C LYS A 82 20.94 -9.04 5.44
N GLY A 83 21.92 -8.17 5.64
CA GLY A 83 23.32 -8.52 5.42
C GLY A 83 23.76 -8.62 3.94
N ARG A 84 22.84 -8.45 2.97
CA ARG A 84 23.15 -8.43 1.53
C ARG A 84 23.54 -7.02 1.08
N ASN A 85 24.38 -6.97 0.04
CA ASN A 85 24.72 -5.73 -0.64
C ASN A 85 23.76 -5.55 -1.83
N THR A 86 22.82 -4.63 -1.71
CA THR A 86 21.83 -4.32 -2.76
C THR A 86 22.12 -2.96 -3.35
N SER A 87 21.81 -2.74 -4.63
CA SER A 87 21.96 -1.40 -5.20
C SER A 87 20.86 -0.49 -4.64
N ILE A 88 21.22 0.40 -3.71
CA ILE A 88 20.28 1.36 -3.13
C ILE A 88 19.67 2.29 -4.20
N ARG A 89 20.45 2.61 -5.25
CA ARG A 89 19.97 3.37 -6.40
C ARG A 89 18.85 2.64 -7.13
N LYS A 90 19.01 1.34 -7.40
CA LYS A 90 17.96 0.53 -8.06
C LYS A 90 16.71 0.45 -7.18
N ALA A 91 16.88 0.18 -5.89
CA ALA A 91 15.76 0.11 -4.95
C ALA A 91 15.00 1.45 -4.85
N GLY A 92 15.73 2.57 -4.78
CA GLY A 92 15.14 3.90 -4.77
C GLY A 92 14.37 4.23 -6.05
N VAL A 93 14.93 3.90 -7.23
CA VAL A 93 14.23 4.11 -8.52
C VAL A 93 12.95 3.27 -8.59
N LEU A 94 13.01 1.99 -8.22
CA LEU A 94 11.84 1.12 -8.18
C LEU A 94 10.78 1.64 -7.22
N PHE A 95 11.19 2.11 -6.03
CA PHE A 95 10.29 2.73 -5.07
C PHE A 95 9.61 3.97 -5.65
N VAL A 96 10.36 4.89 -6.26
CA VAL A 96 9.79 6.13 -6.82
C VAL A 96 8.80 5.82 -7.94
N ILE A 97 9.13 4.90 -8.85
CA ILE A 97 8.22 4.47 -9.92
C ILE A 97 6.96 3.84 -9.31
N GLY A 98 7.14 2.90 -8.38
CA GLY A 98 6.02 2.24 -7.71
C GLY A 98 5.13 3.20 -6.94
N PHE A 99 5.72 4.17 -6.24
CA PHE A 99 5.01 5.22 -5.51
C PHE A 99 4.21 6.12 -6.47
N ALA A 100 4.81 6.53 -7.59
CA ALA A 100 4.11 7.30 -8.62
C ALA A 100 2.91 6.52 -9.19
N ILE A 101 3.05 5.21 -9.44
CA ILE A 101 1.94 4.36 -9.88
C ILE A 101 0.80 4.36 -8.85
N VAL A 102 1.12 4.20 -7.56
CA VAL A 102 0.12 4.21 -6.49
C VAL A 102 -0.60 5.57 -6.38
N LEU A 103 0.13 6.68 -6.53
CA LEU A 103 -0.45 8.03 -6.54
C LEU A 103 -1.35 8.28 -7.75
N ILE A 104 -0.96 7.78 -8.93
CA ILE A 104 -1.79 7.90 -10.13
C ILE A 104 -3.05 7.04 -9.96
N ALA A 105 -2.92 5.82 -9.43
CA ALA A 105 -4.02 4.88 -9.26
C ALA A 105 -5.07 5.35 -8.24
N ILE A 106 -4.69 6.10 -7.20
CA ILE A 106 -5.64 6.64 -6.22
C ILE A 106 -6.36 7.90 -6.72
N TRP A 107 -5.91 8.50 -7.83
CA TRP A 107 -6.49 9.74 -8.33
C TRP A 107 -7.88 9.48 -8.93
N PRO A 108 -8.97 10.15 -8.48
CA PRO A 108 -10.33 9.88 -8.94
C PRO A 108 -10.54 9.89 -10.46
N PRO A 109 -10.02 10.87 -11.22
CA PRO A 109 -10.17 10.86 -12.67
C PRO A 109 -9.59 9.60 -13.32
N VAL A 110 -8.50 9.05 -12.78
CA VAL A 110 -7.84 7.86 -13.33
C VAL A 110 -8.69 6.63 -13.07
N TYR A 111 -9.01 6.32 -11.81
CA TYR A 111 -9.72 5.08 -11.54
C TYR A 111 -11.19 5.14 -12.00
N HIS A 112 -11.83 6.30 -12.05
CA HIS A 112 -13.16 6.45 -12.66
C HIS A 112 -13.14 6.33 -14.19
N ALA A 113 -12.04 6.66 -14.86
CA ALA A 113 -11.92 6.40 -16.29
C ALA A 113 -11.98 4.90 -16.62
N PHE A 114 -11.54 4.02 -15.71
CA PHE A 114 -11.56 2.57 -15.90
C PHE A 114 -12.77 1.87 -15.25
N LEU A 115 -13.21 2.34 -14.08
CA LEU A 115 -14.27 1.71 -13.28
C LEU A 115 -15.65 2.37 -13.48
N GLY A 116 -15.72 3.48 -14.21
CA GLY A 116 -16.90 4.33 -14.32
C GLY A 116 -17.05 5.28 -13.13
N TRP A 117 -17.84 6.33 -13.34
CA TRP A 117 -18.31 7.17 -12.24
C TRP A 117 -19.45 6.45 -11.52
N PRO A 118 -19.46 6.41 -10.17
CA PRO A 118 -20.65 5.99 -9.45
C PRO A 118 -21.81 6.88 -9.89
N PRO A 119 -23.04 6.35 -10.01
CA PRO A 119 -24.20 7.18 -10.28
C PRO A 119 -24.20 8.30 -9.24
N GLY A 120 -24.25 9.55 -9.73
CA GLY A 120 -24.22 10.74 -8.88
C GLY A 120 -25.24 10.59 -7.76
N LEU A 121 -24.90 11.12 -6.58
CA LEU A 121 -25.89 11.35 -5.53
C LEU A 121 -27.13 12.00 -6.19
N PRO A 122 -28.35 11.52 -5.93
CA PRO A 122 -29.52 12.27 -6.33
C PRO A 122 -29.41 13.67 -5.72
N GLU A 123 -29.60 14.70 -6.55
CA GLU A 123 -29.76 16.08 -6.09
C GLU A 123 -30.92 16.18 -5.08
#